data_AF-A0A8H6U2Q0-F1
#
_entry.id   AF-A0A8H6U2Q0-F1
#
_cell.length_a   1.000
_cell.length_b   1.000
_cell.length_c   1.000
_cell.angle_alpha   90.00
_cell.angle_beta   90.00
_cell.angle_gamma   90.00
#
_symmetry.space_group_name_H-M   'P 1'
#
loop_
_entity.id
_entity.type
_entity.pdbx_description
1 polymer ?
#
loop_
_entity_poly.entity_id
_entity_poly.type
_entity_poly.pdbx_seq_one_letter_code
_entity_poly.pdbx_strand_id
1 'polypeptide(L)'
;MPRQTERQQESDEILELIAILKVLEAAREEDEPPLPDDGNGDDEDAERPLSELLMLGLISLHGQRYLNERRHIPKGNVLTVLLGDWKHNFPDFFRSYLRVTPTTFDALIHAIEDDPIFHNNSDTADQLPVDVQLAVALYRFSHYGNGVSVRKVGLQLGLGFGTVVKSTRRVIAALCRDRVRKAAIRWPSDEEKEIAKQWVEEKSCPAWRDGWLMVDGTLVPLYARPAHFGNNWYDRKSNYSLNVQLITTPDLRIIDYGIGLPGSQHDSTAWKKTRLPNEFIVLLPNGEWIWADSAYPLQFWLMAPYKAPMKFLDGNDLFNYYVANVRVRSEHAVGYLKGRFSSLRGLRIRIDDQDSIGFATYWVIACMVVHNFAMVHERDINMDTDTFFLEGLQVVQSEREQAEQLDADA
;
A
#
# COMPACT_ATOMS: atom_id res chain seq x y z
N MET A 1 -13.28 8.66 -16.32
CA MET A 1 -12.54 9.27 -17.45
C MET A 1 -11.75 8.17 -18.16
N PRO A 2 -11.67 8.15 -19.50
CA PRO A 2 -10.78 7.22 -20.19
C PRO A 2 -9.32 7.50 -19.78
N ARG A 3 -8.54 6.44 -19.52
CA ARG A 3 -7.10 6.57 -19.24
C ARG A 3 -6.41 7.08 -20.51
N GLN A 4 -5.74 8.22 -20.39
CA GLN A 4 -4.84 8.75 -21.43
C GLN A 4 -3.64 7.80 -21.55
N THR A 5 -3.23 7.49 -22.77
CA THR A 5 -2.05 6.63 -23.02
C THR A 5 -0.77 7.45 -22.87
N GLU A 6 0.37 6.81 -22.54
CA GLU A 6 1.68 7.48 -22.49
C GLU A 6 1.97 8.25 -23.79
N ARG A 7 1.59 7.67 -24.94
CA ARG A 7 1.73 8.36 -26.23
C ARG A 7 0.92 9.64 -26.29
N GLN A 8 -0.32 9.62 -25.79
CA GLN A 8 -1.15 10.82 -25.78
C GLN A 8 -0.58 11.87 -24.83
N GLN A 9 -0.03 11.48 -23.68
CA GLN A 9 0.62 12.41 -22.76
C GLN A 9 1.83 13.09 -23.43
N GLU A 10 2.75 12.31 -24.00
CA GLU A 10 3.92 12.81 -24.73
C GLU A 10 3.53 13.66 -25.94
N SER A 11 2.50 13.25 -26.70
CA SER A 11 1.96 14.02 -27.81
C SER A 11 1.41 15.37 -27.34
N ASP A 12 0.65 15.40 -26.25
CA ASP A 12 0.03 16.61 -25.72
C ASP A 12 1.09 17.58 -25.18
N GLU A 13 2.14 17.08 -24.51
CA GLU A 13 3.28 17.88 -24.06
C GLU A 13 4.03 18.52 -25.23
N ILE A 14 4.33 17.74 -26.29
CA ILE A 14 5.01 18.28 -27.48
C ILE A 14 4.13 19.32 -28.18
N LEU A 15 2.81 19.08 -28.28
CA LEU A 15 1.88 20.04 -28.88
C LEU A 15 1.78 21.34 -28.07
N GLU A 16 1.80 21.25 -26.75
CA GLU A 16 1.81 22.42 -25.86
C GLU A 16 3.08 23.25 -26.05
N LEU A 17 4.25 22.61 -26.13
CA LEU A 17 5.51 23.29 -26.41
C LEU A 17 5.51 23.98 -27.79
N ILE A 18 4.96 23.33 -28.82
CA ILE A 18 4.81 23.94 -30.15
C ILE A 18 3.90 25.16 -30.09
N ALA A 19 2.78 25.08 -29.36
CA ALA A 19 1.85 26.19 -29.21
C ALA A 19 2.50 27.39 -28.51
N ILE A 20 3.25 27.14 -27.43
CA ILE A 20 4.00 28.16 -26.69
C ILE A 20 5.03 28.83 -27.61
N LEU A 21 5.81 28.05 -28.37
CA LEU A 21 6.82 28.60 -29.28
C LEU A 21 6.20 29.48 -30.36
N LYS A 22 5.08 29.07 -30.96
CA LYS A 22 4.39 29.89 -31.96
C LYS A 22 3.87 31.22 -31.40
N VAL A 23 3.41 31.24 -30.15
CA VAL A 23 3.00 32.48 -29.48
C VAL A 23 4.20 33.39 -29.23
N LEU A 24 5.35 32.83 -28.83
CA LEU A 24 6.59 33.59 -28.61
C LEU A 24 7.18 34.14 -29.92
N GLU A 25 7.13 33.37 -31.01
CA GLU A 25 7.56 33.79 -32.35
C GLU A 25 6.67 34.96 -32.85
N ALA A 26 5.34 34.83 -32.73
CA ALA A 26 4.41 35.89 -33.11
C ALA A 26 4.60 37.18 -32.29
N ALA A 27 4.94 37.06 -31.00
CA ALA A 27 5.24 38.22 -30.15
C ALA A 27 6.58 38.91 -30.50
N ARG A 28 7.54 38.18 -31.07
CA ARG A 28 8.82 38.75 -31.55
C ARG A 28 8.67 39.49 -32.87
N GLU A 29 7.82 38.99 -33.77
CA GLU A 29 7.55 39.65 -35.06
C GLU A 29 6.87 41.03 -34.92
N GLU A 30 6.27 41.34 -33.77
CA GLU A 30 5.65 42.65 -33.49
C GLU A 30 6.64 43.72 -32.99
N ASP A 31 7.86 43.34 -32.55
CA ASP A 31 8.83 44.25 -31.90
C ASP A 31 10.12 44.53 -32.71
N GLU A 32 10.31 43.90 -33.88
CA GLU A 32 11.51 44.12 -34.71
C GLU A 32 11.27 45.11 -35.89
N PRO A 33 12.02 46.23 -35.98
CA PRO A 33 11.99 47.09 -37.16
C PRO A 33 12.70 46.41 -38.35
N PRO A 34 12.28 46.69 -39.61
CA PRO A 34 12.84 46.03 -40.78
C PRO A 34 14.32 46.36 -40.94
N LEU A 35 15.17 45.33 -40.96
CA LEU A 35 16.60 45.44 -41.24
C LEU A 35 16.85 45.69 -42.75
N PRO A 36 17.93 46.41 -43.11
CA PRO A 36 18.31 46.60 -44.51
C PRO A 36 18.79 45.28 -45.13
N ASP A 37 18.43 45.09 -46.39
CA ASP A 37 18.86 43.99 -47.26
C ASP A 37 20.35 44.14 -47.62
N ASP A 38 21.22 43.54 -46.81
CA ASP A 38 22.63 43.35 -47.13
C ASP A 38 22.89 41.86 -47.37
N GLY A 39 22.99 41.50 -48.65
CA GLY A 39 23.25 40.14 -49.11
C GLY A 39 24.63 39.58 -48.73
N ASN A 40 24.70 38.25 -48.85
CA ASN A 40 25.86 37.35 -48.71
C ASN A 40 26.23 36.93 -47.28
N GLY A 41 25.69 35.78 -46.88
CA GLY A 41 26.27 34.87 -45.91
C GLY A 41 25.82 33.45 -46.23
N ASP A 42 26.71 32.64 -46.82
CA ASP A 42 26.54 31.18 -46.90
C ASP A 42 26.69 30.61 -45.48
N ASP A 43 25.59 30.57 -44.72
CA ASP A 43 25.53 29.86 -43.43
C ASP A 43 25.10 28.41 -43.66
N GLU A 44 26.07 27.52 -43.90
CA GLU A 44 25.86 26.07 -43.96
C GLU A 44 25.59 25.43 -42.57
N ASP A 45 25.46 26.22 -41.50
CA ASP A 45 25.17 25.74 -40.13
C ASP A 45 23.98 26.51 -39.47
N ALA A 46 22.91 26.79 -40.21
CA ALA A 46 21.67 27.27 -39.59
C ALA A 46 21.07 26.15 -38.71
N GLU A 47 21.18 26.30 -37.38
CA GLU A 47 20.52 25.42 -36.42
C GLU A 47 19.01 25.35 -36.72
N ARG A 48 18.48 24.14 -36.87
CA ARG A 48 17.05 23.95 -37.18
C ARG A 48 16.19 24.61 -36.10
N PRO A 49 15.13 25.34 -36.48
CA PRO A 49 14.26 25.98 -35.51
C PRO A 49 13.64 24.93 -34.58
N LEU A 50 13.54 25.27 -33.29
CA LEU A 50 13.07 24.36 -32.25
C LEU A 50 11.66 23.80 -32.56
N SER A 51 10.81 24.59 -33.22
CA SER A 51 9.48 24.19 -33.69
C SER A 51 9.53 23.06 -34.72
N GLU A 52 10.52 23.05 -35.62
CA GLU A 52 10.76 21.97 -36.57
C GLU A 52 11.30 20.71 -35.88
N LEU A 53 12.20 20.86 -34.89
CA LEU A 53 12.70 19.75 -34.08
C LEU A 53 11.58 19.05 -33.29
N LEU A 54 10.65 19.83 -32.71
CA LEU A 54 9.48 19.29 -32.00
C LEU A 54 8.51 18.57 -32.94
N MET A 55 8.26 19.12 -34.13
CA MET A 55 7.44 18.45 -35.16
C MET A 55 8.07 17.13 -35.61
N LEU A 56 9.38 17.08 -35.80
CA LEU A 56 10.12 15.85 -36.09
C LEU A 56 10.04 14.85 -34.92
N GLY A 57 10.09 15.34 -33.68
CA GLY A 57 9.85 14.54 -32.48
C GLY A 57 8.48 13.88 -32.48
N LEU A 58 7.44 14.63 -32.84
CA LEU A 58 6.06 14.14 -32.92
C LEU A 58 5.87 13.12 -34.07
N ILE A 59 6.49 13.37 -35.23
CA ILE A 59 6.53 12.41 -36.34
C ILE A 59 7.25 11.11 -35.91
N SER A 60 8.38 11.22 -35.22
CA SER A 60 9.12 10.07 -34.69
C SER A 60 8.29 9.28 -33.67
N LEU A 61 7.64 9.97 -32.72
CA LEU A 61 6.75 9.39 -31.71
C LEU A 61 5.63 8.57 -32.36
N HIS A 62 4.98 9.11 -33.38
CA HIS A 62 3.90 8.44 -34.10
C HIS A 62 4.39 7.41 -35.12
N GLY A 63 5.60 7.55 -35.65
CA GLY A 63 6.24 6.62 -36.58
C GLY A 63 6.72 5.33 -35.91
N GLN A 64 7.00 5.37 -34.60
CA GLN A 64 7.32 4.19 -33.82
C GLN A 64 6.05 3.47 -33.35
N ARG A 65 6.01 2.13 -33.42
CA ARG A 65 4.86 1.34 -32.91
C ARG A 65 4.89 1.19 -31.38
N TYR A 66 6.06 1.26 -30.76
CA TYR A 66 6.28 1.16 -29.32
C TYR A 66 7.16 2.32 -28.91
N LEU A 67 6.78 3.01 -27.83
CA LEU A 67 7.57 4.12 -27.29
C LEU A 67 8.86 3.66 -26.62
N ASN A 68 8.81 2.45 -26.05
CA ASN A 68 9.91 1.85 -25.32
C ASN A 68 10.47 0.65 -26.07
N GLU A 69 11.77 0.40 -25.91
CA GLU A 69 12.41 -0.79 -26.44
C GLU A 69 11.75 -2.05 -25.87
N ARG A 70 11.41 -2.99 -26.76
CA ARG A 70 10.80 -4.25 -26.34
C ARG A 70 11.86 -5.17 -25.74
N ARG A 71 11.82 -5.31 -24.43
CA ARG A 71 12.57 -6.35 -23.73
C ARG A 71 11.88 -7.70 -23.92
N HIS A 72 12.63 -8.71 -24.35
CA HIS A 72 12.11 -10.08 -24.40
C HIS A 72 12.00 -10.63 -22.97
N ILE A 73 10.77 -10.83 -22.51
CA ILE A 73 10.48 -11.39 -21.18
C ILE A 73 10.31 -12.90 -21.32
N PRO A 74 11.14 -13.73 -20.64
CA PRO A 74 11.00 -15.17 -20.67
C PRO A 74 9.63 -15.63 -20.17
N LYS A 75 9.06 -16.62 -20.86
CA LYS A 75 7.76 -17.21 -20.56
C LYS A 75 7.93 -18.71 -20.31
N GLY A 76 7.19 -19.25 -19.35
CA GLY A 76 7.27 -20.65 -18.99
C GLY A 76 6.36 -20.98 -17.81
N ASN A 77 6.70 -22.02 -17.04
CA ASN A 77 6.06 -22.23 -15.75
C ASN A 77 6.30 -20.99 -14.87
N VAL A 78 5.21 -20.35 -14.42
CA VAL A 78 5.28 -19.08 -13.72
C VAL A 78 6.16 -19.17 -12.48
N LEU A 79 6.04 -20.24 -11.69
CA LEU A 79 6.84 -20.40 -10.49
C LEU A 79 8.34 -20.51 -10.80
N THR A 80 8.71 -21.27 -11.84
CA THR A 80 10.11 -21.43 -12.27
C THR A 80 10.71 -20.11 -12.75
N VAL A 81 9.98 -19.38 -13.59
CA VAL A 81 10.47 -18.10 -14.12
C VAL A 81 10.47 -17.03 -13.02
N LEU A 82 9.48 -17.04 -12.13
CA LEU A 82 9.36 -16.12 -11.00
C LEU A 82 10.54 -16.24 -10.04
N LEU A 83 10.88 -17.45 -9.60
CA LEU A 83 12.00 -17.68 -8.66
C LEU A 83 13.37 -17.70 -9.33
N GLY A 84 13.41 -17.83 -10.67
CA GLY A 84 14.63 -17.74 -11.46
C GLY A 84 14.79 -16.38 -12.11
N ASP A 85 14.57 -16.33 -13.42
CA ASP A 85 14.90 -15.18 -14.26
C ASP A 85 14.25 -13.86 -13.81
N TRP A 86 12.97 -13.86 -13.41
CA TRP A 86 12.31 -12.62 -12.99
C TRP A 86 12.87 -12.06 -11.69
N LYS A 87 13.27 -12.91 -10.74
CA LYS A 87 13.87 -12.45 -9.49
C LYS A 87 15.16 -11.66 -9.73
N HIS A 88 15.95 -12.04 -10.74
CA HIS A 88 17.27 -11.46 -10.98
C HIS A 88 17.28 -10.39 -12.08
N ASN A 89 16.55 -10.61 -13.17
CA ASN A 89 16.60 -9.77 -14.38
C ASN A 89 15.36 -8.89 -14.55
N PHE A 90 14.26 -9.20 -13.87
CA PHE A 90 12.99 -8.48 -13.99
C PHE A 90 12.33 -8.21 -12.62
N PRO A 91 13.00 -7.48 -11.70
CA PRO A 91 12.53 -7.28 -10.34
C PRO A 91 11.15 -6.61 -10.25
N ASP A 92 10.78 -5.76 -11.22
CA ASP A 92 9.45 -5.15 -11.30
C ASP A 92 8.35 -6.20 -11.55
N PHE A 93 8.63 -7.17 -12.42
CA PHE A 93 7.72 -8.29 -12.68
C PHE A 93 7.61 -9.19 -11.45
N PHE A 94 8.73 -9.52 -10.82
CA PHE A 94 8.75 -10.26 -9.56
C PHE A 94 7.89 -9.57 -8.49
N ARG A 95 8.12 -8.27 -8.29
CA ARG A 95 7.39 -7.45 -7.32
C ARG A 95 5.92 -7.32 -7.66
N SER A 96 5.52 -7.25 -8.94
CA SER A 96 4.10 -7.24 -9.32
C SER A 96 3.35 -8.51 -8.91
N TYR A 97 4.03 -9.67 -8.89
CA TYR A 97 3.43 -10.96 -8.54
C TYR A 97 3.43 -11.21 -7.02
N LEU A 98 4.54 -10.92 -6.34
CA LEU A 98 4.75 -11.25 -4.93
C LEU A 98 4.63 -10.05 -3.97
N ARG A 99 4.49 -8.84 -4.53
CA ARG A 99 4.23 -7.56 -3.82
C ARG A 99 5.36 -7.12 -2.89
N VAL A 100 6.54 -7.73 -3.06
CA VAL A 100 7.79 -7.41 -2.38
C VAL A 100 8.95 -7.51 -3.38
N THR A 101 10.03 -6.76 -3.15
CA THR A 101 11.25 -6.85 -3.95
C THR A 101 11.96 -8.20 -3.74
N PRO A 102 12.85 -8.62 -4.67
CA PRO A 102 13.72 -9.77 -4.46
C PRO A 102 14.51 -9.70 -3.14
N THR A 103 15.03 -8.53 -2.78
CA THR A 103 15.77 -8.32 -1.52
C THR A 103 14.90 -8.56 -0.30
N THR A 104 13.69 -8.00 -0.27
CA THR A 104 12.74 -8.24 0.81
C THR A 104 12.34 -9.72 0.88
N PHE A 105 12.17 -10.37 -0.27
CA PHE A 105 11.84 -11.79 -0.35
C PHE A 105 12.94 -12.67 0.26
N ASP A 106 14.21 -12.39 -0.03
CA ASP A 106 15.34 -13.11 0.55
C ASP A 106 15.47 -12.87 2.06
N ALA A 107 15.24 -11.63 2.51
CA ALA A 107 15.18 -11.32 3.94
C ALA A 107 14.05 -12.07 4.67
N LEU A 108 12.89 -12.24 4.02
CA LEU A 108 11.79 -13.04 4.56
C LEU A 108 12.12 -14.53 4.62
N ILE A 109 12.83 -15.08 3.63
CA ILE A 109 13.30 -16.48 3.67
C ILE A 109 14.22 -16.67 4.88
N HIS A 110 15.25 -15.84 5.02
CA HIS A 110 16.17 -15.91 6.16
C HIS A 110 15.45 -15.74 7.51
N ALA A 111 14.37 -14.96 7.55
CA ALA A 111 13.59 -14.81 8.76
C ALA A 111 12.82 -16.08 9.14
N ILE A 112 12.45 -16.96 8.20
CA ILE A 112 11.53 -18.08 8.45
C ILE A 112 12.13 -19.48 8.21
N GLU A 113 13.25 -19.61 7.49
CA GLU A 113 13.79 -20.90 7.02
C GLU A 113 14.13 -21.90 8.13
N ASP A 114 14.54 -21.40 9.30
CA ASP A 114 14.87 -22.22 10.47
C ASP A 114 13.63 -22.71 11.25
N ASP A 115 12.40 -22.31 10.88
CA ASP A 115 11.20 -22.80 11.59
C ASP A 115 11.03 -24.30 11.35
N PRO A 116 10.89 -25.13 12.40
CA PRO A 116 10.67 -26.57 12.28
C PRO A 116 9.48 -26.96 11.40
N ILE A 117 8.52 -26.06 11.17
CA ILE A 117 7.37 -26.31 10.30
C ILE A 117 7.76 -26.55 8.82
N PHE A 118 8.95 -26.09 8.42
CA PHE A 118 9.50 -26.29 7.09
C PHE A 118 10.32 -27.57 6.93
N HIS A 119 10.60 -28.26 8.04
CA HIS A 119 11.41 -29.47 8.05
C HIS A 119 10.53 -30.67 8.40
N ASN A 120 10.50 -31.68 7.54
CA ASN A 120 9.86 -32.96 7.84
C ASN A 120 10.91 -34.02 8.19
N ASN A 121 10.59 -34.88 9.15
CA ASN A 121 11.44 -36.04 9.49
C ASN A 121 11.10 -37.23 8.59
N SER A 122 10.94 -37.00 7.29
CA SER A 122 10.48 -38.03 6.35
C SER A 122 11.64 -38.53 5.50
N ASP A 123 11.98 -39.81 5.64
CA ASP A 123 13.08 -40.43 4.90
C ASP A 123 12.78 -40.63 3.39
N THR A 124 11.52 -40.46 2.97
CA THR A 124 11.05 -40.83 1.62
C THR A 124 10.59 -39.65 0.76
N ALA A 125 10.46 -38.45 1.33
CA ALA A 125 9.89 -37.30 0.61
C ALA A 125 10.40 -35.98 1.19
N ASP A 126 11.16 -35.25 0.38
CA ASP A 126 11.64 -33.93 0.73
C ASP A 126 10.47 -32.94 0.85
N GLN A 127 10.53 -32.10 1.88
CA GLN A 127 9.61 -30.98 1.98
C GLN A 127 9.90 -29.96 0.87
N LEU A 128 8.83 -29.36 0.33
CA LEU A 128 8.95 -28.31 -0.68
C LEU A 128 9.85 -27.17 -0.16
N PRO A 129 10.77 -26.61 -0.97
CA PRO A 129 11.63 -25.50 -0.56
C PRO A 129 10.88 -24.30 0.03
N VAL A 130 11.51 -23.61 0.99
CA VAL A 130 10.89 -22.49 1.74
C VAL A 130 10.55 -21.32 0.84
N ASP A 131 11.43 -20.99 -0.11
CA ASP A 131 11.24 -19.97 -1.14
C ASP A 131 9.98 -20.24 -1.99
N VAL A 132 9.78 -21.49 -2.42
CA VAL A 132 8.58 -21.89 -3.15
C VAL A 132 7.33 -21.74 -2.28
N GLN A 133 7.40 -22.19 -1.02
CA GLN A 133 6.26 -22.06 -0.10
C GLN A 133 5.90 -20.59 0.17
N LEU A 134 6.91 -19.74 0.36
CA LEU A 134 6.77 -18.30 0.55
C LEU A 134 6.18 -17.63 -0.68
N ALA A 135 6.69 -17.93 -1.88
CA ALA A 135 6.15 -17.40 -3.14
C ALA A 135 4.66 -17.77 -3.32
N VAL A 136 4.26 -18.99 -2.97
CA VAL A 136 2.85 -19.40 -3.00
C VAL A 136 2.00 -18.58 -2.03
N ALA A 137 2.47 -18.36 -0.80
CA ALA A 137 1.75 -17.59 0.21
C ALA A 137 1.61 -16.11 -0.21
N LEU A 138 2.73 -15.48 -0.61
CA LEU A 138 2.75 -14.11 -1.09
C LEU A 138 1.85 -13.93 -2.31
N TYR A 139 1.94 -14.82 -3.32
CA TYR A 139 1.05 -14.79 -4.47
C TYR A 139 -0.43 -14.82 -4.07
N ARG A 140 -0.80 -15.58 -3.03
CA ARG A 140 -2.16 -15.56 -2.51
C ARG A 140 -2.51 -14.27 -1.77
N PHE A 141 -1.57 -13.65 -1.06
CA PHE A 141 -1.79 -12.35 -0.43
C PHE A 141 -2.00 -11.23 -1.45
N SER A 142 -1.31 -11.31 -2.59
CA SER A 142 -1.32 -10.35 -3.70
C SER A 142 -2.63 -10.27 -4.50
N HIS A 143 -3.54 -11.24 -4.34
CA HIS A 143 -4.74 -11.39 -5.17
C HIS A 143 -6.01 -11.54 -4.34
N TYR A 144 -7.14 -11.17 -4.94
CA TYR A 144 -8.48 -11.34 -4.36
C TYR A 144 -9.47 -11.85 -5.42
N GLY A 145 -10.72 -12.09 -5.02
CA GLY A 145 -11.75 -12.61 -5.92
C GLY A 145 -11.39 -14.00 -6.45
N ASN A 146 -11.55 -14.25 -7.75
CA ASN A 146 -11.29 -15.58 -8.33
C ASN A 146 -9.80 -15.93 -8.44
N GLY A 147 -8.91 -14.92 -8.48
CA GLY A 147 -7.46 -15.11 -8.64
C GLY A 147 -6.80 -15.83 -7.45
N VAL A 148 -7.33 -15.65 -6.23
CA VAL A 148 -6.77 -16.25 -5.00
C VAL A 148 -7.29 -17.67 -4.71
N SER A 149 -8.21 -18.20 -5.52
CA SER A 149 -8.74 -19.54 -5.30
C SER A 149 -7.65 -20.60 -5.41
N VAL A 150 -7.65 -21.59 -4.51
CA VAL A 150 -6.65 -22.67 -4.45
C VAL A 150 -6.49 -23.36 -5.82
N ARG A 151 -7.59 -23.56 -6.54
CA ARG A 151 -7.59 -24.15 -7.88
C ARG A 151 -6.81 -23.28 -8.88
N LYS A 152 -7.10 -21.98 -8.96
CA LYS A 152 -6.41 -21.08 -9.90
C LYS A 152 -4.93 -20.94 -9.55
N VAL A 153 -4.60 -20.78 -8.27
CA VAL A 153 -3.20 -20.68 -7.80
C VAL A 153 -2.43 -21.95 -8.14
N GLY A 154 -3.02 -23.13 -7.88
CA GLY A 154 -2.39 -24.41 -8.22
C GLY A 154 -2.14 -24.57 -9.73
N LEU A 155 -3.12 -24.22 -10.56
CA LEU A 155 -2.95 -24.25 -12.01
C LEU A 155 -1.91 -23.24 -12.50
N GLN A 156 -1.90 -22.03 -11.95
CA GLN A 156 -0.97 -20.96 -12.34
C GLN A 156 0.48 -21.30 -12.00
N LEU A 157 0.72 -21.86 -10.81
CA LEU A 157 2.06 -22.19 -10.30
C LEU A 157 2.49 -23.62 -10.62
N GLY A 158 1.62 -24.45 -11.22
CA GLY A 158 1.90 -25.85 -11.49
C GLY A 158 2.01 -26.73 -10.25
N LEU A 159 1.24 -26.42 -9.19
CA LEU A 159 1.28 -27.11 -7.90
C LEU A 159 -0.02 -27.83 -7.58
N GLY A 160 0.09 -28.94 -6.84
CA GLY A 160 -1.06 -29.64 -6.28
C GLY A 160 -1.87 -28.75 -5.34
N PHE A 161 -3.20 -28.86 -5.38
CA PHE A 161 -4.09 -28.00 -4.57
C PHE A 161 -3.86 -28.14 -3.06
N GLY A 162 -3.59 -29.36 -2.59
CA GLY A 162 -3.21 -29.61 -1.20
C GLY A 162 -1.87 -28.95 -0.82
N THR A 163 -0.92 -28.91 -1.76
CA THR A 163 0.37 -28.23 -1.58
C THR A 163 0.16 -26.73 -1.39
N VAL A 164 -0.65 -26.10 -2.23
CA VAL A 164 -0.97 -24.66 -2.09
C VAL A 164 -1.51 -24.34 -0.70
N VAL A 165 -2.47 -25.13 -0.20
CA VAL A 165 -3.05 -24.93 1.14
C VAL A 165 -2.02 -25.14 2.24
N LYS A 166 -1.23 -26.23 2.17
CA LYS A 166 -0.20 -26.55 3.16
C LYS A 166 0.89 -25.47 3.20
N SER A 167 1.43 -25.07 2.05
CA SER A 167 2.45 -24.03 1.93
C SER A 167 1.99 -22.72 2.56
N THR A 168 0.77 -22.26 2.22
CA THR A 168 0.25 -21.01 2.80
C THR A 168 0.08 -21.10 4.32
N ARG A 169 -0.46 -22.21 4.84
CA ARG A 169 -0.64 -22.39 6.28
C ARG A 169 0.70 -22.38 7.03
N ARG A 170 1.72 -23.05 6.48
CA ARG A 170 3.05 -23.11 7.07
C ARG A 170 3.71 -21.74 7.12
N VAL A 171 3.66 -21.00 6.00
CA VAL A 171 4.20 -19.65 5.93
C VAL A 171 3.48 -18.70 6.88
N ILE A 172 2.14 -18.73 6.93
CA ILE A 172 1.38 -17.92 7.89
C ILE A 172 1.80 -18.25 9.33
N ALA A 173 1.91 -19.54 9.68
CA ALA A 173 2.32 -19.95 11.01
C ALA A 173 3.75 -19.47 11.36
N ALA A 174 4.69 -19.58 10.42
CA ALA A 174 6.07 -19.12 10.60
C ALA A 174 6.15 -17.59 10.76
N LEU A 175 5.45 -16.82 9.91
CA LEU A 175 5.40 -15.35 10.00
C LEU A 175 4.73 -14.87 11.30
N CYS A 176 3.75 -15.62 11.81
CA CYS A 176 3.05 -15.30 13.05
C CYS A 176 3.78 -15.77 14.31
N ARG A 177 4.92 -16.48 14.20
CA ARG A 177 5.75 -16.81 15.37
C ARG A 177 6.24 -15.54 16.04
N ASP A 178 6.33 -15.59 17.36
CA ASP A 178 6.78 -14.46 18.18
C ASP A 178 8.10 -13.86 17.71
N ARG A 179 9.08 -14.69 17.33
CA ARG A 179 10.39 -14.24 16.84
C ARG A 179 10.25 -13.31 15.62
N VAL A 180 9.52 -13.74 14.60
CA VAL A 180 9.37 -13.01 13.33
C VAL A 180 8.41 -11.84 13.49
N ARG A 181 7.26 -12.09 14.12
CA ARG A 181 6.23 -11.09 14.34
C ARG A 181 6.72 -9.91 15.18
N LYS A 182 7.40 -10.17 16.31
CA LYS A 182 7.94 -9.11 17.19
C LYS A 182 9.16 -8.41 16.59
N ALA A 183 9.84 -9.03 15.62
CA ALA A 183 10.89 -8.33 14.88
C ALA A 183 10.30 -7.36 13.85
N ALA A 184 9.19 -7.73 13.19
CA ALA A 184 8.52 -6.90 12.20
C ALA A 184 7.66 -5.80 12.81
N ILE A 185 6.81 -6.15 13.78
CA ILE A 185 5.88 -5.25 14.46
C ILE A 185 6.42 -5.02 15.86
N ARG A 186 7.20 -3.96 16.00
CA ARG A 186 7.85 -3.56 17.26
C ARG A 186 7.63 -2.09 17.54
N TRP A 187 7.83 -1.74 18.81
CA TRP A 187 7.95 -0.34 19.17
C TRP A 187 9.21 0.27 18.50
N PRO A 188 9.11 1.51 17.99
CA PRO A 188 10.23 2.17 17.36
C PRO A 188 11.36 2.46 18.37
N SER A 189 12.59 2.55 17.85
CA SER A 189 13.73 3.07 18.61
C SER A 189 13.55 4.57 18.89
N ASP A 190 14.36 5.13 19.79
CA ASP A 190 14.33 6.57 20.09
C ASP A 190 14.65 7.42 18.86
N GLU A 191 15.53 6.94 17.97
CA GLU A 191 15.83 7.60 16.69
C GLU A 191 14.63 7.57 15.73
N GLU A 192 13.99 6.40 15.56
CA GLU A 192 12.80 6.25 14.71
C GLU A 192 11.64 7.12 15.21
N LYS A 193 11.50 7.20 16.54
CA LYS A 193 10.54 8.05 17.23
C LYS A 193 10.84 9.53 17.01
N GLU A 194 12.10 9.96 17.11
CA GLU A 194 12.48 11.35 16.90
C GLU A 194 12.22 11.81 15.45
N ILE A 195 12.46 10.94 14.47
CA ILE A 195 12.09 11.19 13.06
C ILE A 195 10.57 11.36 12.91
N ALA A 196 9.77 10.51 13.56
CA ALA A 196 8.31 10.62 13.53
C ALA A 196 7.83 11.94 14.16
N LYS A 197 8.44 12.34 15.28
CA LYS A 197 8.20 13.63 15.94
C LYS A 197 8.50 14.82 15.04
N GLN A 198 9.68 14.83 14.39
CA GLN A 198 10.08 15.87 13.43
C GLN A 198 9.07 15.99 12.30
N TRP A 199 8.64 14.86 11.73
CA TRP A 199 7.64 14.84 10.67
C TRP A 199 6.33 15.50 11.09
N VAL A 200 5.84 15.23 12.31
CA VAL A 200 4.59 15.84 12.80
C VAL A 200 4.75 17.34 12.95
N GLU A 201 5.88 17.82 13.48
CA GLU A 201 6.17 19.25 13.59
C GLU A 201 6.18 19.95 12.23
N GLU A 202 6.84 19.36 11.23
CA GLU A 202 6.91 19.90 9.86
C GLU A 202 5.55 19.97 9.17
N LYS A 203 4.64 19.02 9.46
CA LYS A 203 3.31 18.94 8.84
C LYS A 203 2.21 19.65 9.63
N SER A 204 2.48 20.03 10.87
CA SER A 204 1.54 20.72 11.75
C SER A 204 2.20 21.91 12.42
N CYS A 205 2.63 21.78 13.67
CA CYS A 205 3.36 22.80 14.42
C CYS A 205 4.24 22.18 15.52
N PRO A 206 5.22 22.93 16.07
CA PRO A 206 6.13 22.43 17.09
C PRO A 206 5.44 21.92 18.36
N ALA A 207 4.31 22.54 18.72
CA ALA A 207 3.54 22.12 19.89
C ALA A 207 2.92 20.72 19.76
N TRP A 208 2.86 20.16 18.54
CA TRP A 208 2.23 18.86 18.27
C TRP A 208 3.22 17.73 18.07
N ARG A 209 4.52 18.04 18.14
CA ARG A 209 5.64 17.09 17.95
C ARG A 209 5.48 15.80 18.76
N ASP A 210 4.99 15.89 19.99
CA ASP A 210 4.83 14.75 20.90
C ASP A 210 3.59 13.87 20.61
N GLY A 211 2.76 14.26 19.66
CA GLY A 211 1.69 13.47 19.06
C GLY A 211 2.18 12.70 17.83
N TRP A 212 3.10 11.75 18.00
CA TRP A 212 3.84 11.14 16.88
C TRP A 212 3.25 9.83 16.35
N LEU A 213 2.15 9.38 16.95
CA LEU A 213 1.45 8.15 16.56
C LEU A 213 0.04 8.42 16.07
N MET A 214 -0.48 7.49 15.27
CA MET A 214 -1.86 7.50 14.81
C MET A 214 -2.51 6.14 15.03
N VAL A 215 -3.78 6.15 15.44
CA VAL A 215 -4.62 4.96 15.51
C VAL A 215 -5.77 5.08 14.52
N ASP A 216 -5.99 4.00 13.77
CA ASP A 216 -7.11 3.93 12.83
C ASP A 216 -7.73 2.54 12.76
N GLY A 217 -9.02 2.52 12.44
CA GLY A 217 -9.79 1.31 12.20
C GLY A 217 -9.89 1.02 10.70
N THR A 218 -9.86 -0.25 10.32
CA THR A 218 -10.15 -0.67 8.96
C THR A 218 -10.92 -1.98 8.95
N LEU A 219 -11.78 -2.12 7.94
CA LEU A 219 -12.57 -3.32 7.73
C LEU A 219 -11.89 -4.17 6.64
N VAL A 220 -11.77 -5.46 6.88
CA VAL A 220 -11.35 -6.46 5.89
C VAL A 220 -12.58 -7.23 5.43
N PRO A 221 -13.12 -6.94 4.23
CA PRO A 221 -14.33 -7.60 3.74
C PRO A 221 -14.11 -9.11 3.55
N LEU A 222 -15.10 -9.91 3.91
CA LEU A 222 -15.17 -11.34 3.67
C LEU A 222 -15.90 -11.60 2.35
N TYR A 223 -15.42 -12.57 1.57
CA TYR A 223 -16.01 -12.87 0.27
C TYR A 223 -17.42 -13.49 0.34
N ALA A 224 -17.82 -13.98 1.51
CA ALA A 224 -19.09 -14.67 1.74
C ALA A 224 -19.60 -14.39 3.16
N ARG A 225 -20.92 -14.47 3.32
CA ARG A 225 -21.56 -14.44 4.64
C ARG A 225 -21.00 -15.55 5.53
N PRO A 226 -20.51 -15.22 6.74
CA PRO A 226 -20.13 -16.22 7.73
C PRO A 226 -21.32 -17.12 8.10
N ALA A 227 -21.10 -18.43 8.10
CA ALA A 227 -22.08 -19.37 8.62
C ALA A 227 -22.15 -19.29 10.15
N HIS A 228 -21.02 -18.97 10.79
CA HIS A 228 -20.90 -18.78 12.23
C HIS A 228 -21.30 -17.34 12.64
N PHE A 229 -22.46 -17.19 13.30
CA PHE A 229 -23.00 -15.91 13.79
C PHE A 229 -23.05 -14.79 12.73
N GLY A 230 -23.46 -15.11 11.49
CA GLY A 230 -23.39 -14.19 10.34
C GLY A 230 -23.86 -12.75 10.58
N ASN A 231 -24.91 -12.53 11.37
CA ASN A 231 -25.42 -11.18 11.66
C ASN A 231 -24.43 -10.31 12.45
N ASN A 232 -23.59 -10.91 13.30
CA ASN A 232 -22.57 -10.16 14.06
C ASN A 232 -21.43 -9.67 13.16
N TRP A 233 -21.29 -10.23 11.95
CA TRP A 233 -20.26 -9.83 11.01
C TRP A 233 -20.71 -8.72 10.07
N TYR A 234 -22.01 -8.44 10.05
CA TYR A 234 -22.60 -7.42 9.20
C TYR A 234 -22.24 -6.04 9.76
N ASP A 235 -21.41 -5.32 9.02
CA ASP A 235 -20.88 -4.02 9.37
C ASP A 235 -21.83 -2.88 8.93
N ARG A 236 -21.49 -1.66 9.36
CA ARG A 236 -22.21 -0.43 9.00
C ARG A 236 -22.13 -0.10 7.52
N LYS A 237 -21.17 -0.71 6.81
CA LYS A 237 -21.02 -0.60 5.35
C LYS A 237 -21.83 -1.67 4.61
N SER A 238 -22.79 -2.32 5.28
CA SER A 238 -23.65 -3.36 4.72
C SER A 238 -22.89 -4.57 4.16
N ASN A 239 -21.70 -4.86 4.71
CA ASN A 239 -20.84 -5.97 4.31
C ASN A 239 -20.53 -6.90 5.48
N TYR A 240 -20.02 -8.10 5.19
CA TYR A 240 -19.45 -8.98 6.21
C TYR A 240 -17.94 -8.73 6.31
N SER A 241 -17.42 -8.30 7.46
CA SER A 241 -16.00 -7.94 7.56
C SER A 241 -15.37 -8.25 8.91
N LEU A 242 -14.04 -8.38 8.92
CA LEU A 242 -13.23 -8.40 10.13
C LEU A 242 -12.83 -6.96 10.49
N ASN A 243 -13.03 -6.58 11.75
CA ASN A 243 -12.50 -5.32 12.25
C ASN A 243 -11.02 -5.48 12.61
N VAL A 244 -10.21 -4.56 12.10
CA VAL A 244 -8.78 -4.45 12.30
C VAL A 244 -8.45 -3.03 12.73
N GLN A 245 -7.87 -2.88 13.91
CA GLN A 245 -7.29 -1.63 14.38
C GLN A 245 -5.78 -1.67 14.16
N LEU A 246 -5.20 -0.53 13.77
CA LEU A 246 -3.76 -0.37 13.61
C LEU A 246 -3.27 0.86 14.34
N ILE A 247 -2.10 0.73 14.97
CA ILE A 247 -1.27 1.86 15.41
C ILE A 247 -0.11 2.00 14.44
N THR A 248 0.03 3.18 13.88
CA THR A 248 1.02 3.46 12.83
C THR A 248 1.86 4.68 13.15
N THR A 249 3.09 4.64 12.68
CA THR A 249 3.99 5.79 12.61
C THR A 249 3.82 6.55 11.29
N PRO A 250 4.30 7.81 11.18
CA PRO A 250 4.16 8.62 9.97
C PRO A 250 4.82 8.03 8.71
N ASP A 251 5.80 7.16 8.89
CA ASP A 251 6.47 6.39 7.84
C ASP A 251 5.68 5.13 7.41
N LEU A 252 4.40 5.02 7.81
CA LEU A 252 3.45 3.98 7.42
C LEU A 252 3.77 2.57 7.96
N ARG A 253 4.64 2.46 8.96
CA ARG A 253 4.90 1.19 9.67
C ARG A 253 3.85 0.93 10.74
N ILE A 254 3.49 -0.33 10.91
CA ILE A 254 2.53 -0.78 11.92
C ILE A 254 3.30 -1.18 13.18
N ILE A 255 3.00 -0.60 14.33
CA ILE A 255 3.75 -0.88 15.57
C ILE A 255 2.95 -1.65 16.61
N ASP A 256 1.61 -1.61 16.51
CA ASP A 256 0.68 -2.38 17.32
C ASP A 256 -0.63 -2.53 16.55
N TYR A 257 -1.44 -3.53 16.91
CA TYR A 257 -2.68 -3.83 16.21
C TYR A 257 -3.69 -4.57 17.11
N GLY A 258 -4.98 -4.40 16.82
CA GLY A 258 -6.08 -5.16 17.39
C GLY A 258 -6.88 -5.87 16.30
N ILE A 259 -7.02 -7.19 16.37
CA ILE A 259 -7.77 -7.99 15.36
C ILE A 259 -8.69 -8.99 16.06
N GLY A 260 -9.75 -9.38 15.36
CA GLY A 260 -10.55 -10.57 15.71
C GLY A 260 -11.90 -10.24 16.33
N LEU A 261 -12.34 -8.98 16.22
CA LEU A 261 -13.73 -8.62 16.48
C LEU A 261 -14.54 -8.67 15.18
N PRO A 262 -15.81 -9.10 15.24
CA PRO A 262 -16.73 -8.98 14.11
C PRO A 262 -16.87 -7.51 13.65
N GLY A 263 -17.03 -7.27 12.35
CA GLY A 263 -17.14 -5.93 11.74
C GLY A 263 -18.28 -5.07 12.28
N SER A 264 -19.27 -5.66 12.95
CA SER A 264 -20.35 -4.92 13.62
C SER A 264 -19.90 -4.21 14.91
N GLN A 265 -18.75 -4.57 15.48
CA GLN A 265 -18.24 -3.96 16.71
C GLN A 265 -17.45 -2.68 16.41
N HIS A 266 -17.67 -1.66 17.23
CA HIS A 266 -16.94 -0.40 17.17
C HIS A 266 -15.43 -0.57 17.38
N ASP A 267 -14.63 0.21 16.65
CA ASP A 267 -13.16 0.22 16.71
C ASP A 267 -12.61 0.44 18.13
N SER A 268 -13.33 1.21 18.96
CA SER A 268 -13.00 1.42 20.37
C SER A 268 -13.00 0.15 21.22
N THR A 269 -13.64 -0.94 20.77
CA THR A 269 -13.63 -2.24 21.45
C THR A 269 -12.40 -3.06 21.07
N ALA A 270 -11.97 -2.99 19.80
CA ALA A 270 -10.71 -3.61 19.35
C ALA A 270 -9.52 -2.91 20.01
N TRP A 271 -9.60 -1.58 20.12
CA TRP A 271 -8.62 -0.73 20.80
C TRP A 271 -8.31 -1.17 22.22
N LYS A 272 -9.32 -1.45 23.06
CA LYS A 272 -9.10 -1.86 24.46
C LYS A 272 -8.24 -3.12 24.63
N LYS A 273 -8.12 -3.93 23.58
CA LYS A 273 -7.33 -5.17 23.57
C LYS A 273 -5.89 -4.97 23.11
N THR A 274 -5.53 -3.79 22.59
CA THR A 274 -4.15 -3.50 22.17
C THR A 274 -3.26 -3.20 23.36
N ARG A 275 -1.95 -3.18 23.15
CA ARG A 275 -0.98 -2.96 24.22
C ARG A 275 -1.05 -1.52 24.73
N LEU A 276 -1.23 -0.56 23.83
CA LEU A 276 -1.13 0.87 24.14
C LEU A 276 -2.09 1.31 25.27
N PRO A 277 -3.41 1.04 25.23
CA PRO A 277 -4.32 1.46 26.32
C PRO A 277 -4.00 0.86 27.69
N ASN A 278 -3.31 -0.28 27.73
CA ASN A 278 -2.97 -0.98 28.96
C ASN A 278 -1.59 -0.56 29.51
N GLU A 279 -0.70 -0.05 28.65
CA GLU A 279 0.69 0.28 28.99
C GLU A 279 1.10 1.73 28.61
N PHE A 280 0.14 2.62 28.37
CA PHE A 280 0.39 3.97 27.83
C PHE A 280 1.39 4.78 28.66
N ILE A 281 1.42 4.61 30.00
CA ILE A 281 2.36 5.32 30.89
C ILE A 281 3.82 5.04 30.51
N VAL A 282 4.10 3.80 30.08
CA VAL A 282 5.44 3.36 29.69
C VAL A 282 5.70 3.66 28.21
N LEU A 283 4.69 3.49 27.37
CA LEU A 283 4.81 3.61 25.91
C LEU A 283 4.77 5.06 25.39
N LEU A 284 4.07 5.94 26.11
CA LEU A 284 3.91 7.37 25.82
C LEU A 284 4.39 8.20 27.04
N PRO A 285 5.70 8.19 27.33
CA PRO A 285 6.24 8.98 28.43
C PRO A 285 6.18 10.49 28.15
N ASN A 286 6.43 11.30 29.17
CA ASN A 286 6.66 12.75 29.04
C ASN A 286 5.49 13.54 28.41
N GLY A 287 4.25 13.07 28.57
CA GLY A 287 3.09 13.75 28.03
C GLY A 287 2.87 13.53 26.53
N GLU A 288 3.51 12.52 25.95
CA GLU A 288 3.24 12.10 24.57
C GLU A 288 1.81 11.56 24.40
N TRP A 289 1.30 11.67 23.17
CA TRP A 289 -0.05 11.21 22.83
C TRP A 289 -0.12 10.59 21.44
N ILE A 290 -1.28 10.03 21.14
CA ILE A 290 -1.63 9.44 19.85
C ILE A 290 -2.85 10.13 19.26
N TRP A 291 -2.87 10.31 17.94
CA TRP A 291 -4.01 10.86 17.19
C TRP A 291 -4.98 9.76 16.79
N ALA A 292 -6.27 10.02 16.91
CA ALA A 292 -7.31 9.03 16.67
C ALA A 292 -8.49 9.60 15.89
N ASP A 293 -9.32 8.68 15.39
CA ASP A 293 -10.61 9.08 14.87
C ASP A 293 -11.55 9.64 15.92
N SER A 294 -12.47 10.47 15.46
CA SER A 294 -13.58 10.97 16.26
C SER A 294 -14.34 9.82 16.95
N ALA A 295 -14.37 8.62 16.37
CA ALA A 295 -14.95 7.43 16.98
C ALA A 295 -14.29 6.98 18.30
N TYR A 296 -13.07 7.42 18.60
CA TYR A 296 -12.31 7.06 19.79
C TYR A 296 -12.62 8.00 20.97
N PRO A 297 -12.60 7.49 22.22
CA PRO A 297 -12.82 8.31 23.40
C PRO A 297 -11.61 9.23 23.65
N LEU A 298 -11.84 10.52 23.88
CA LEU A 298 -10.77 11.45 24.27
C LEU A 298 -10.13 11.02 25.59
N GLN A 299 -8.80 11.07 25.64
CA GLN A 299 -7.98 10.90 26.85
C GLN A 299 -6.81 11.89 26.79
N PHE A 300 -6.14 12.13 27.91
CA PHE A 300 -4.96 13.02 27.93
C PHE A 300 -3.80 12.52 27.05
N TRP A 301 -3.79 11.23 26.69
CA TRP A 301 -2.82 10.58 25.81
C TRP A 301 -3.44 10.14 24.46
N LEU A 302 -4.71 10.47 24.20
CA LEU A 302 -5.46 10.07 22.99
C LEU A 302 -6.30 11.25 22.49
N MET A 303 -5.83 11.90 21.42
CA MET A 303 -6.42 13.12 20.88
C MET A 303 -7.23 12.81 19.62
N ALA A 304 -8.46 13.32 19.57
CA ALA A 304 -9.39 13.14 18.46
C ALA A 304 -10.01 14.49 18.06
N PRO A 305 -10.47 14.62 16.80
CA PRO A 305 -11.10 15.85 16.32
C PRO A 305 -12.44 16.13 17.03
N TYR A 306 -12.82 17.40 17.10
CA TYR A 306 -14.10 17.84 17.64
C TYR A 306 -15.27 17.32 16.77
N LYS A 307 -16.27 16.71 17.41
CA LYS A 307 -17.53 16.32 16.78
C LYS A 307 -18.56 17.46 16.80
N ALA A 308 -19.57 17.38 15.95
CA ALA A 308 -20.74 18.24 16.06
C ALA A 308 -21.42 18.08 17.44
N PRO A 309 -21.89 19.16 18.08
CA PRO A 309 -21.92 20.54 17.58
C PRO A 309 -20.62 21.33 17.81
N MET A 310 -19.69 20.83 18.65
CA MET A 310 -18.44 21.53 19.00
C MET A 310 -17.56 21.83 17.78
N LYS A 311 -17.63 21.02 16.72
CA LYS A 311 -16.98 21.27 15.42
C LYS A 311 -17.28 22.66 14.85
N PHE A 312 -18.45 23.23 15.15
CA PHE A 312 -18.91 24.51 14.59
C PHE A 312 -18.55 25.73 15.44
N LEU A 313 -17.80 25.54 16.53
CA LEU A 313 -17.26 26.65 17.31
C LEU A 313 -16.02 27.23 16.62
N ASP A 314 -15.85 28.54 16.69
CA ASP A 314 -14.73 29.26 16.08
C ASP A 314 -13.39 28.67 16.52
N GLY A 315 -12.53 28.32 15.56
CA GLY A 315 -11.19 27.77 15.78
C GLY A 315 -11.12 26.24 15.89
N ASN A 316 -12.25 25.55 16.14
CA ASN A 316 -12.27 24.08 16.17
C ASN A 316 -12.21 23.46 14.77
N ASP A 317 -12.65 24.20 13.76
CA ASP A 317 -12.47 23.87 12.35
C ASP A 317 -10.99 23.84 11.95
N LEU A 318 -10.22 24.85 12.38
CA LEU A 318 -8.77 24.92 12.16
C LEU A 318 -8.03 23.78 12.87
N PHE A 319 -8.40 23.49 14.13
CA PHE A 319 -7.87 22.33 14.85
C PHE A 319 -8.14 21.03 14.08
N ASN A 320 -9.40 20.81 13.68
CA ASN A 320 -9.78 19.61 12.94
C ASN A 320 -9.08 19.49 11.58
N TYR A 321 -8.82 20.61 10.90
CA TYR A 321 -8.06 20.65 9.66
C TYR A 321 -6.63 20.12 9.85
N TYR A 322 -5.90 20.63 10.85
CA TYR A 322 -4.54 20.13 11.13
C TYR A 322 -4.53 18.69 11.65
N VAL A 323 -5.49 18.30 12.48
CA VAL A 323 -5.63 16.89 12.92
C VAL A 323 -5.84 15.98 11.72
N ALA A 324 -6.67 16.38 10.75
CA ALA A 324 -6.87 15.62 9.52
C ALA A 324 -5.57 15.49 8.71
N ASN A 325 -4.78 16.56 8.59
CA ASN A 325 -3.48 16.54 7.88
C ASN A 325 -2.47 15.57 8.52
N VAL A 326 -2.44 15.48 9.85
CA VAL A 326 -1.57 14.52 10.55
C VAL A 326 -2.12 13.10 10.39
N ARG A 327 -3.43 12.92 10.57
CA ARG A 327 -4.09 11.61 10.51
C ARG A 327 -4.14 11.00 9.11
N VAL A 328 -4.04 11.78 8.04
CA VAL A 328 -4.04 11.24 6.67
C VAL A 328 -2.97 10.14 6.49
N ARG A 329 -1.88 10.18 7.28
CA ARG A 329 -0.86 9.13 7.27
C ARG A 329 -1.35 7.77 7.76
N SER A 330 -2.30 7.69 8.71
CA SER A 330 -2.87 6.40 9.10
C SER A 330 -3.73 5.79 7.99
N GLU A 331 -4.52 6.63 7.32
CA GLU A 331 -5.29 6.24 6.14
C GLU A 331 -4.37 5.75 5.01
N HIS A 332 -3.25 6.47 4.78
CA HIS A 332 -2.21 6.07 3.84
C HIS A 332 -1.57 4.73 4.20
N ALA A 333 -1.34 4.45 5.49
CA ALA A 333 -0.75 3.19 5.94
C ALA A 333 -1.71 2.01 5.71
N VAL A 334 -2.99 2.19 6.07
CA VAL A 334 -4.07 1.23 5.79
C VAL A 334 -4.21 1.00 4.28
N GLY A 335 -4.20 2.08 3.50
CA GLY A 335 -4.28 2.05 2.04
C GLY A 335 -3.11 1.27 1.45
N TYR A 336 -1.88 1.56 1.86
CA TYR A 336 -0.69 0.87 1.37
C TYR A 336 -0.72 -0.62 1.71
N LEU A 337 -1.13 -0.97 2.93
CA LEU A 337 -1.29 -2.37 3.33
C LEU A 337 -2.29 -3.11 2.43
N LYS A 338 -3.47 -2.51 2.19
CA LYS A 338 -4.52 -3.09 1.32
C LYS A 338 -4.13 -3.07 -0.16
N GLY A 339 -3.35 -2.09 -0.60
CA GLY A 339 -2.81 -1.98 -1.96
C GLY A 339 -1.73 -3.00 -2.25
N ARG A 340 -0.83 -3.22 -1.29
CA ARG A 340 0.18 -4.27 -1.37
C ARG A 340 -0.46 -5.65 -1.33
N PHE A 341 -1.43 -5.88 -0.43
CA PHE A 341 -2.09 -7.18 -0.29
C PHE A 341 -3.57 -7.11 -0.59
N SER A 342 -3.90 -7.24 -1.88
CA SER A 342 -5.28 -7.19 -2.34
C SER A 342 -6.20 -8.23 -1.70
N SER A 343 -5.66 -9.34 -1.16
CA SER A 343 -6.45 -10.31 -0.37
C SER A 343 -7.21 -9.69 0.81
N LEU A 344 -6.76 -8.54 1.32
CA LEU A 344 -7.43 -7.77 2.38
C LEU A 344 -8.63 -6.94 1.90
N ARG A 345 -8.83 -6.83 0.58
CA ARG A 345 -9.99 -6.16 -0.04
C ARG A 345 -11.19 -7.11 -0.23
N GLY A 346 -11.01 -8.39 0.06
CA GLY A 346 -12.01 -9.43 -0.17
C GLY A 346 -11.44 -10.79 0.20
N LEU A 347 -11.33 -11.04 1.50
CA LEU A 347 -10.65 -12.19 2.07
C LEU A 347 -11.43 -13.46 1.72
N ARG A 348 -10.80 -14.33 0.93
CA ARG A 348 -11.40 -15.57 0.43
C ARG A 348 -11.22 -16.74 1.40
N ILE A 349 -11.68 -16.54 2.64
CA ILE A 349 -11.71 -17.56 3.69
C ILE A 349 -13.16 -17.72 4.12
N ARG A 350 -13.68 -18.96 4.10
CA ARG A 350 -15.04 -19.24 4.52
C ARG A 350 -15.05 -19.34 6.04
N ILE A 351 -15.86 -18.51 6.68
CA ILE A 351 -15.97 -18.47 8.14
C ILE A 351 -17.10 -19.40 8.58
N ASP A 352 -16.73 -20.63 8.92
CA ASP A 352 -17.65 -21.71 9.32
C ASP A 352 -17.63 -21.96 10.84
N ASP A 353 -16.49 -21.70 11.49
CA ASP A 353 -16.21 -22.02 12.89
C ASP A 353 -15.15 -21.07 13.50
N GLN A 354 -14.82 -21.28 14.78
CA GLN A 354 -13.82 -20.48 15.48
C GLN A 354 -12.40 -20.61 14.87
N ASP A 355 -12.05 -21.78 14.36
CA ASP A 355 -10.74 -22.03 13.76
C ASP A 355 -10.56 -21.24 12.46
N SER A 356 -11.62 -21.10 11.67
CA SER A 356 -11.64 -20.30 10.45
C SER A 356 -11.51 -18.80 10.74
N ILE A 357 -12.05 -18.31 11.86
CA ILE A 357 -11.82 -16.94 12.36
C ILE A 357 -10.36 -16.76 12.76
N GLY A 358 -9.81 -17.73 13.49
CA GLY A 358 -8.40 -17.75 13.86
C GLY A 358 -7.49 -17.71 12.62
N PHE A 359 -7.77 -18.55 11.63
CA PHE A 359 -7.01 -18.60 10.38
C PHE A 359 -7.11 -17.28 9.59
N ALA A 360 -8.28 -16.66 9.52
CA ALA A 360 -8.45 -15.36 8.89
C ALA A 360 -7.68 -14.26 9.63
N THR A 361 -7.68 -14.30 10.97
CA THR A 361 -6.89 -13.39 11.80
C THR A 361 -5.39 -13.55 11.54
N TYR A 362 -4.87 -14.77 11.53
CA TYR A 362 -3.46 -15.03 11.22
C TYR A 362 -3.07 -14.64 9.79
N TRP A 363 -3.99 -14.76 8.83
CA TRP A 363 -3.77 -14.27 7.47
C TRP A 363 -3.53 -12.76 7.44
N VAL A 364 -4.39 -11.99 8.14
CA VAL A 364 -4.26 -10.54 8.24
C VAL A 364 -2.95 -10.16 8.94
N ILE A 365 -2.59 -10.83 10.04
CA ILE A 365 -1.33 -10.62 10.75
C ILE A 365 -0.12 -10.90 9.84
N ALA A 366 -0.15 -12.00 9.08
CA ALA A 366 0.92 -12.33 8.14
C ALA A 366 1.12 -11.24 7.09
N CYS A 367 0.03 -10.67 6.53
CA CYS A 367 0.13 -9.52 5.63
C CYS A 367 0.79 -8.31 6.30
N MET A 368 0.46 -8.01 7.57
CA MET A 368 1.07 -6.90 8.31
C MET A 368 2.57 -7.11 8.57
N VAL A 369 2.95 -8.34 8.93
CA VAL A 369 4.37 -8.70 9.14
C VAL A 369 5.16 -8.49 7.84
N VAL A 370 4.66 -9.03 6.71
CA VAL A 370 5.31 -8.86 5.41
C VAL A 370 5.34 -7.39 4.99
N HIS A 371 4.25 -6.64 5.22
CA HIS A 371 4.20 -5.19 4.96
C HIS A 371 5.33 -4.45 5.67
N ASN A 372 5.47 -4.67 6.98
CA ASN A 372 6.52 -4.03 7.77
C ASN A 372 7.93 -4.45 7.34
N PHE A 373 8.14 -5.71 6.98
CA PHE A 373 9.41 -6.16 6.39
C PHE A 373 9.75 -5.36 5.13
N ALA A 374 8.79 -5.22 4.22
CA ALA A 374 8.96 -4.43 3.02
C ALA A 374 9.17 -2.93 3.34
N MET A 375 8.49 -2.35 4.34
CA MET A 375 8.76 -0.96 4.76
C MET A 375 10.20 -0.75 5.26
N VAL A 376 10.85 -1.79 5.79
CA VAL A 376 12.25 -1.72 6.22
C VAL A 376 13.23 -1.90 5.06
N HIS A 377 12.96 -2.82 4.14
CA HIS A 377 13.90 -3.22 3.08
C HIS A 377 13.68 -2.47 1.76
N GLU A 378 12.55 -1.76 1.60
CA GLU A 378 12.18 -1.02 0.39
C GLU A 378 12.16 0.51 0.63
N ARG A 379 13.01 1.01 1.53
CA ARG A 379 13.06 2.44 1.88
C ARG A 379 13.42 3.36 0.70
N ASP A 380 14.13 2.83 -0.29
CA ASP A 380 14.54 3.57 -1.49
C ASP A 380 13.44 3.67 -2.55
N ILE A 381 12.31 2.96 -2.38
CA ILE A 381 11.17 3.06 -3.29
C ILE A 381 10.43 4.36 -3.03
N ASN A 382 10.32 5.19 -4.06
CA ASN A 382 9.50 6.40 -4.00
C ASN A 382 8.02 6.03 -3.88
N MET A 383 7.39 6.38 -2.75
CA MET A 383 5.98 6.09 -2.49
C MET A 383 5.04 6.85 -3.44
N ASP A 384 5.42 8.03 -3.92
CA ASP A 384 4.56 8.87 -4.78
C ASP A 384 4.33 8.23 -6.16
N THR A 385 5.24 7.34 -6.59
CA THR A 385 5.13 6.58 -7.84
C THR A 385 4.83 5.10 -7.61
N ASP A 386 4.78 4.64 -6.35
CA ASP A 386 4.54 3.24 -6.04
C ASP A 386 3.10 2.85 -6.37
N THR A 387 2.95 1.88 -7.27
CA THR A 387 1.63 1.45 -7.75
C THR A 387 0.76 0.88 -6.64
N PHE A 388 1.34 0.20 -5.65
CA PHE A 388 0.55 -0.39 -4.55
C PHE A 388 0.07 0.70 -3.59
N PHE A 389 0.89 1.71 -3.33
CA PHE A 389 0.49 2.89 -2.56
C PHE A 389 -0.67 3.62 -3.24
N LEU A 390 -0.52 3.98 -4.52
CA LEU A 390 -1.53 4.70 -5.30
C LEU A 390 -2.85 3.91 -5.44
N GLU A 391 -2.79 2.62 -5.75
CA GLU A 391 -3.96 1.73 -5.78
C GLU A 391 -4.60 1.60 -4.39
N GLY A 392 -3.80 1.70 -3.33
CA GLY A 392 -4.23 1.71 -1.94
C GLY A 392 -5.07 2.93 -1.59
N LEU A 393 -4.58 4.12 -1.96
CA LEU A 393 -5.28 5.39 -1.73
C LEU A 393 -6.64 5.42 -2.42
N GLN A 394 -6.72 4.96 -3.67
CA GLN A 394 -7.98 4.87 -4.40
C GLN A 394 -9.01 3.97 -3.69
N VAL A 395 -8.55 2.87 -3.08
CA VAL A 395 -9.45 1.98 -2.32
C VAL A 395 -9.94 2.65 -1.05
N VAL A 396 -9.06 3.29 -0.27
CA VAL A 396 -9.47 4.00 0.95
C VAL A 396 -10.48 5.10 0.62
N GLN A 397 -10.24 5.85 -0.45
CA GLN A 397 -11.16 6.87 -0.93
C GLN A 397 -12.54 6.28 -1.30
N SER A 398 -12.57 5.20 -2.09
CA SER A 398 -13.85 4.55 -2.44
C SER A 398 -14.59 3.99 -1.22
N GLU A 399 -13.87 3.46 -0.23
CA GLU A 399 -14.45 2.94 1.01
C GLU A 399 -15.03 4.05 1.89
N ARG A 400 -14.47 5.27 1.78
CA ARG A 400 -14.96 6.46 2.47
C ARG A 400 -16.20 7.02 1.80
N GLU A 401 -16.16 7.21 0.48
CA GLU A 401 -17.31 7.69 -0.30
C GLU A 401 -18.53 6.76 -0.13
N GLN A 402 -18.31 5.44 -0.12
CA GLN A 402 -19.37 4.47 0.14
C GLN A 402 -19.95 4.59 1.56
N ALA A 403 -19.12 4.89 2.57
CA ALA A 403 -19.58 5.07 3.94
C ALA A 403 -20.40 6.36 4.09
N GLU A 404 -19.93 7.45 3.50
CA GLU A 404 -20.64 8.75 3.49
C GLU A 404 -22.00 8.65 2.77
N GLN A 405 -22.09 7.88 1.69
CA GLN A 405 -23.35 7.63 1.00
C GLN A 405 -24.35 6.83 1.84
N LEU A 406 -23.89 5.78 2.53
CA LEU A 406 -24.74 4.99 3.41
C LEU A 406 -25.25 5.78 4.61
N ASP A 407 -24.44 6.67 5.17
CA ASP A 407 -24.85 7.58 6.26
C ASP A 407 -25.85 8.65 5.78
N ALA A 408 -25.80 9.05 4.50
CA ALA A 408 -26.76 9.98 3.92
C ALA A 408 -28.13 9.35 3.60
N ASP A 409 -28.15 8.04 3.31
CA ASP A 409 -29.35 7.28 2.98
C ASP A 409 -30.08 6.72 4.23
N ALA A 410 -29.45 6.76 5.41
CA ALA A 410 -29.96 6.26 6.69
C ALA A 410 -30.65 7.35 7.53
#